data_AF-A0ABD5NAT5-F1
#
_entry.id   AF-A0ABD5NAT5-F1
#
_cell.length_a   1.000
_cell.length_b   1.000
_cell.length_c   1.000
_cell.angle_alpha   90.00
_cell.angle_beta   90.00
_cell.angle_gamma   90.00
#
_symmetry.space_group_name_H-M   'P 1'
#
loop_
_entity.id
_entity.type
_entity.pdbx_description
1 polymer ?
#
loop_
_entity_poly.entity_id
_entity_poly.type
_entity_poly.pdbx_seq_one_letter_code
_entity_poly.pdbx_strand_id
1 'polypeptide(L)' 'MAYENYECRQCERTFRAHPDANAADSGYCSPRCETVGSGWS' A
#
# COMPACT_ATOMS: atom_id res chain seq x y z
N MET A 1 -2.97 17.42 5.70
CA MET A 1 -4.19 16.59 5.55
C MET A 1 -4.25 15.52 6.63
N ALA A 2 -5.35 14.79 6.75
CA ALA A 2 -5.46 13.61 7.61
C ALA A 2 -5.04 12.34 6.85
N TYR A 3 -4.71 11.27 7.59
CA TYR A 3 -4.48 9.94 7.01
C TYR A 3 -5.81 9.32 6.55
N GLU A 4 -5.80 8.77 5.33
CA GLU A 4 -6.94 8.08 4.70
C GLU A 4 -6.76 6.56 4.72
N ASN A 5 -7.84 5.80 4.48
CA ASN A 5 -7.80 4.34 4.43
C ASN A 5 -7.63 3.86 2.98
N TYR A 6 -6.69 2.95 2.77
CA TYR A 6 -6.42 2.29 1.49
C TYR A 6 -6.46 0.78 1.67
N GLU A 7 -6.77 0.06 0.61
CA GLU A 7 -6.75 -1.41 0.59
C GLU A 7 -5.47 -1.91 -0.05
N CYS A 8 -4.76 -2.82 0.63
CA CYS A 8 -3.54 -3.42 0.10
C CYS A 8 -3.85 -4.40 -1.03
N ARG A 9 -3.33 -4.15 -2.22
CA ARG A 9 -3.55 -5.01 -3.40
C ARG A 9 -3.00 -6.43 -3.26
N GLN A 10 -2.12 -6.68 -2.30
CA GLN A 10 -1.47 -7.99 -2.11
C GLN A 10 -2.11 -8.84 -1.01
N CYS A 11 -2.59 -8.22 0.07
CA CYS A 11 -3.05 -8.95 1.25
C CYS A 11 -4.43 -8.52 1.73
N GLU A 12 -5.11 -7.65 0.98
CA GLU A 12 -6.51 -7.23 1.18
C GLU A 12 -6.76 -6.56 2.55
N ARG A 13 -5.69 -6.20 3.26
CA ARG A 13 -5.77 -5.48 4.53
C ARG A 13 -5.94 -3.99 4.27
N THR A 14 -6.81 -3.37 5.05
CA THR A 14 -6.89 -1.92 5.13
C THR A 14 -5.69 -1.35 5.89
N PHE A 15 -5.09 -0.29 5.37
CA PHE A 15 -4.03 0.48 6.03
C PHE A 15 -4.25 1.98 5.90
N ARG A 16 -3.67 2.75 6.82
CA ARG A 16 -3.76 4.21 6.81
C ARG A 16 -2.49 4.82 6.22
N ALA A 17 -2.64 5.71 5.25
CA ALA A 17 -1.51 6.46 4.67
C ALA A 17 -1.88 7.93 4.47
N HIS A 18 -0.85 8.78 4.40
CA HIS A 18 -1.03 10.14 3.90
C HIS A 18 -1.33 10.05 2.40
N PRO A 19 -2.27 10.84 1.84
CA PRO A 19 -2.62 10.76 0.42
C PRO A 19 -1.43 10.98 -0.53
N ASP A 20 -0.44 11.77 -0.10
CA ASP A 20 0.79 12.00 -0.87
C ASP A 20 1.92 10.97 -0.58
N ALA A 21 1.66 9.93 0.22
CA ALA A 21 2.66 8.90 0.50
C ALA A 21 2.73 7.89 -0.65
N ASN A 22 3.93 7.38 -0.94
CA ASN A 22 4.13 6.30 -1.93
C ASN A 22 3.21 5.09 -1.69
N ALA A 23 2.87 4.79 -0.44
CA ALA A 23 1.97 3.69 -0.11
C ALA A 23 0.52 3.93 -0.58
N ALA A 24 0.05 5.17 -0.60
CA ALA A 24 -1.26 5.54 -1.14
C ALA A 24 -1.27 5.42 -2.68
N ASP A 25 -0.17 5.81 -3.32
CA ASP A 25 -0.01 5.73 -4.78
C ASP A 25 0.15 4.27 -5.26
N SER A 26 1.05 3.50 -4.62
CA SER A 26 1.34 2.11 -5.00
C SER A 26 0.24 1.13 -4.58
N GLY A 27 -0.52 1.46 -3.53
CA GLY A 27 -1.56 0.60 -2.98
C GLY A 27 -1.01 -0.62 -2.22
N TYR A 28 0.23 -0.57 -1.74
CA TYR A 28 0.83 -1.63 -0.93
C TYR A 28 1.11 -1.15 0.50
N CYS A 29 0.66 -1.93 1.48
CA CYS A 29 0.81 -1.58 2.90
C CYS A 29 2.25 -1.75 3.46
N SER A 30 3.15 -2.39 2.70
CA SER A 30 4.52 -2.64 3.12
C SER A 30 5.42 -2.98 1.93
N PRO A 31 6.75 -2.77 2.03
CA PRO A 31 7.70 -3.15 0.99
C PRO A 31 7.62 -4.63 0.61
N ARG A 32 7.38 -5.52 1.59
CA ARG A 32 7.17 -6.96 1.31
C ARG A 32 5.97 -7.19 0.38
N CYS A 33 4.86 -6.50 0.61
CA CYS A 33 3.66 -6.65 -0.22
C CYS A 33 3.90 -6.11 -1.63
N GLU A 34 4.65 -5.02 -1.75
CA GLU A 34 5.04 -4.44 -3.03
C GLU A 34 5.97 -5.37 -3.82
N THR A 35 7.01 -5.94 -3.19
CA THR A 35 7.92 -6.88 -3.86
C THR A 35 7.17 -8.10 -4.40
N VAL A 36 6.32 -8.71 -3.56
CA VAL A 36 5.54 -9.90 -3.95
C VAL A 36 4.49 -9.53 -5.02
N GLY A 37 3.75 -8.44 -4.82
CA GLY A 37 2.67 -8.03 -5.71
C GLY A 37 3.14 -7.48 -7.05
N SER A 38 4.37 -6.95 -7.13
CA SER A 38 4.97 -6.44 -8.37
C SER A 38 5.66 -7.53 -9.19
N GLY A 39 5.67 -8.78 -8.73
CA GLY A 39 6.26 -9.90 -9.46
C GLY A 39 7.78 -9.87 -9.56
N TRP A 40 8.46 -9.15 -8.65
CA TRP A 40 9.92 -9.24 -8.52
C TRP A 40 10.25 -10.49 -7.70
N SER A 41 10.30 -11.64 -8.38
CA SER A 41 10.71 -12.93 -7.83
C SER A 41 11.95 -13.45 -8.54
#